data_AF-A0ABD1DIR4-F1
#
_entry.id   AF-A0ABD1DIR4-F1
#
_cell.length_a   1.000
_cell.length_b   1.000
_cell.length_c   1.000
_cell.angle_alpha   90.00
_cell.angle_beta   90.00
_cell.angle_gamma   90.00
#
_symmetry.space_group_name_H-M   'P 1'
#
loop_
_entity.id
_entity.type
_entity.pdbx_description
1 polymer ?
#
loop_
_entity_poly.entity_id
_entity_poly.type
_entity_poly.pdbx_seq_one_letter_code
_entity_poly.pdbx_strand_id
1 'polypeptide(L)'
;MECFRESAESGYDVTQVEPSSEQRCVSTLKELSEAYVNRNRHGLEWFDSWGKIPSGLYYGNGYAIGNYEQCRRFSWKDVRGQHCTFMAAFPNEFSVFYSGLCVPQFCTQQVVQELYTKYMFSRGVRVLASSDRCYKDRELEFNGAVVAAM
;
A
#
# COMPACT_ATOMS: atom_id res chain seq x y z
N MET A 1 7.73 -6.86 63.92
CA MET A 1 8.39 -7.29 62.68
C MET A 1 7.87 -6.36 61.59
N GLU A 2 8.61 -5.28 61.36
CA GLU A 2 8.33 -4.27 60.34
C GLU A 2 8.85 -4.75 58.98
N CYS A 3 8.20 -4.33 57.89
CA CYS A 3 8.80 -3.42 56.92
C CYS A 3 7.78 -3.01 55.86
N PHE A 4 7.51 -1.70 55.83
CA PHE A 4 7.02 -0.92 54.69
C PHE A 4 7.92 -1.11 53.47
N ARG A 5 7.35 -1.12 52.25
CA ARG A 5 8.01 -0.46 51.11
C ARG A 5 7.04 -0.09 49.98
N GLU A 6 7.07 1.20 49.66
CA GLU A 6 6.57 1.85 48.45
C GLU A 6 7.17 1.26 47.16
N SER A 7 6.44 1.40 46.06
CA SER A 7 6.96 1.50 44.68
C SER A 7 5.91 2.29 43.88
N ALA A 8 6.00 3.62 43.88
CA ALA A 8 6.70 4.44 42.89
C ALA A 8 5.97 4.48 41.52
N GLU A 9 5.33 5.63 41.27
CA GLU A 9 4.79 6.06 39.99
C GLU A 9 5.84 5.95 38.88
N SER A 10 5.51 5.26 37.79
CA SER A 10 6.20 5.46 36.52
C SER A 10 5.35 6.39 35.67
N GLY A 11 5.60 7.69 35.81
CA GLY A 11 5.11 8.70 34.87
C GLY A 11 5.65 8.38 33.49
N TYR A 12 4.78 7.84 32.63
CA TYR A 12 5.09 7.64 31.21
C TYR A 12 5.00 9.01 30.54
N ASP A 13 6.15 9.57 30.16
CA ASP A 13 6.24 10.80 29.39
C ASP A 13 5.60 10.58 28.01
N VAL A 14 4.41 11.14 27.80
CA VAL A 14 3.60 11.06 26.57
C VAL A 14 4.28 11.76 25.38
N THR A 15 5.42 12.42 25.60
CA THR A 15 6.00 13.33 24.62
C THR A 15 6.94 12.66 23.61
N GLN A 16 7.23 11.35 23.71
CA GLN A 16 8.13 10.64 22.77
C GLN A 16 7.61 9.25 22.38
N VAL A 17 6.35 9.13 21.95
CA VAL A 17 5.87 7.92 21.27
C VAL A 17 6.17 8.08 19.78
N GLU A 18 7.24 7.46 19.30
CA GLU A 18 7.47 7.30 17.85
C GLU A 18 6.21 6.69 17.22
N PRO A 19 5.66 7.30 16.15
CA PRO A 19 4.42 6.82 15.56
C PRO A 19 4.58 5.38 15.10
N SER A 20 3.57 4.55 15.35
CA SER A 20 3.59 3.17 14.85
C SER A 20 3.74 3.15 13.33
N SER A 21 4.27 2.07 12.76
CA SER A 21 4.39 1.90 11.30
C SER A 21 3.05 2.13 10.58
N GLU A 22 1.95 1.75 11.22
CA GLU A 22 0.59 1.95 10.73
C GLU A 22 0.16 3.41 10.78
N GLN A 23 0.46 4.13 11.86
CA GLN A 23 0.19 5.58 11.94
C GLN A 23 0.96 6.35 10.87
N ARG A 24 2.23 5.99 10.66
CA ARG A 24 3.07 6.57 9.60
C ARG A 24 2.55 6.23 8.20
N CYS A 25 2.02 5.02 7.99
CA CYS A 25 1.32 4.61 6.77
C CYS A 25 0.16 5.56 6.45
N VAL A 26 -0.75 5.71 7.41
CA VAL A 26 -1.97 6.51 7.24
C VAL A 26 -1.65 7.99 7.06
N SER A 27 -0.74 8.56 7.86
CA SER A 27 -0.36 9.97 7.74
C SER A 27 0.30 10.28 6.40
N THR A 28 1.18 9.40 5.92
CA THR A 28 1.85 9.58 4.64
C THR A 28 0.89 9.42 3.46
N LEU A 29 -0.02 8.44 3.51
CA LEU A 29 -1.04 8.28 2.48
C LEU A 29 -1.92 9.54 2.38
N LYS A 30 -2.21 10.17 3.52
CA LYS A 30 -2.91 11.46 3.57
C LYS A 30 -2.09 12.58 2.91
N GLU A 31 -0.82 12.73 3.25
CA GLU A 31 0.07 13.73 2.62
C GLU A 31 0.16 13.53 1.10
N LEU A 32 0.34 12.30 0.63
CA LEU A 32 0.39 11.97 -0.79
C LEU A 32 -0.95 12.24 -1.50
N SER A 33 -2.08 11.95 -0.84
CA SER A 33 -3.41 12.27 -1.36
C SER A 33 -3.62 13.79 -1.47
N GLU A 34 -3.21 14.56 -0.47
CA GLU A 34 -3.28 16.03 -0.51
C GLU A 34 -2.37 16.59 -1.61
N ALA A 35 -1.16 16.04 -1.77
CA ALA A 35 -0.26 16.39 -2.85
C ALA A 35 -0.86 16.10 -4.23
N TYR A 36 -1.54 14.97 -4.39
CA TYR A 36 -2.25 14.61 -5.63
C TYR A 36 -3.36 15.63 -5.94
N VAL A 37 -4.21 15.95 -4.95
CA VAL A 37 -5.28 16.95 -5.09
C VAL A 37 -4.73 18.32 -5.47
N ASN A 38 -3.62 18.73 -4.86
CA ASN A 38 -2.93 19.98 -5.13
C ASN A 38 -2.08 19.96 -6.41
N ARG A 39 -2.10 18.86 -7.18
CA ARG A 39 -1.31 18.67 -8.41
C ARG A 39 0.20 18.81 -8.22
N ASN A 40 0.69 18.53 -7.01
CA ASN A 40 2.12 18.47 -6.76
C ASN A 40 2.71 17.25 -7.47
N ARG A 41 3.91 17.41 -8.05
CA ARG A 41 4.57 16.37 -8.86
C ARG A 41 4.62 15.00 -8.18
N HIS A 42 5.02 14.93 -6.91
CA HIS A 42 5.15 13.67 -6.18
C HIS A 42 3.80 12.97 -5.96
N GLY A 43 2.73 13.72 -5.69
CA GLY A 43 1.38 13.15 -5.58
C GLY A 43 0.85 12.63 -6.92
N LEU A 44 1.12 13.36 -8.01
CA LEU A 44 0.77 12.94 -9.37
C LEU A 44 1.56 11.69 -9.80
N GLU A 45 2.86 11.67 -9.58
CA GLU A 45 3.74 10.53 -9.91
C GLU A 45 3.36 9.27 -9.13
N TRP A 46 3.08 9.43 -7.83
CA TRP A 46 2.58 8.36 -6.97
C TRP A 46 1.25 7.80 -7.48
N PHE A 47 0.25 8.66 -7.74
CA PHE A 47 -1.05 8.22 -8.21
C PHE A 47 -1.01 7.64 -9.63
N ASP A 48 -0.16 8.16 -10.50
CA ASP A 48 -0.03 7.69 -11.88
C ASP A 48 0.46 6.24 -11.97
N SER A 49 1.24 5.80 -10.96
CA SER A 49 1.68 4.40 -10.84
C SER A 49 0.57 3.40 -10.50
N TRP A 50 -0.60 3.87 -10.05
CA TRP A 50 -1.71 3.00 -9.64
C TRP A 50 -2.39 2.32 -10.83
N GLY A 51 -3.03 1.19 -10.54
CA GLY A 51 -4.00 0.54 -11.41
C GLY A 51 -5.22 1.43 -11.64
N LYS A 52 -5.52 1.69 -12.92
CA LYS A 52 -6.71 2.42 -13.35
C LYS A 52 -7.72 1.40 -13.89
N ILE A 53 -9.01 1.61 -13.63
CA ILE A 53 -10.07 0.70 -14.13
C ILE A 53 -9.88 0.54 -15.65
N PRO A 54 -9.66 -0.69 -16.14
CA PRO A 54 -9.33 -0.91 -17.53
C PRO A 54 -10.57 -0.69 -18.40
N SER A 55 -10.35 -0.16 -19.59
CA SER A 55 -11.37 -0.21 -20.64
C SER A 55 -11.54 -1.65 -21.13
N GLY A 56 -12.74 -2.02 -21.57
CA GLY A 56 -12.99 -3.37 -22.06
C GLY A 56 -13.08 -4.45 -20.98
N LEU A 57 -13.37 -4.07 -19.72
CA LEU A 57 -13.54 -5.02 -18.62
C LEU A 57 -14.57 -6.12 -18.95
N TYR A 58 -15.72 -5.73 -19.52
CA TYR A 58 -16.77 -6.66 -19.97
C TYR A 58 -16.40 -7.52 -21.18
N TYR A 59 -15.23 -7.28 -21.78
CA TYR A 59 -14.68 -8.06 -22.87
C TYR A 59 -13.44 -8.86 -22.43
N GLY A 60 -13.26 -9.05 -21.11
CA GLY A 60 -12.19 -9.86 -20.53
C GLY A 60 -10.91 -9.11 -20.20
N ASN A 61 -10.86 -7.77 -20.35
CA ASN A 61 -9.71 -6.99 -19.94
C ASN A 61 -9.72 -6.73 -18.42
N GLY A 62 -9.37 -7.76 -17.65
CA GLY A 62 -9.37 -7.71 -16.19
C GLY A 62 -8.05 -7.27 -15.56
N TYR A 63 -7.00 -6.95 -16.32
CA TYR A 63 -5.66 -6.69 -15.75
C TYR A 63 -5.31 -5.21 -15.76
N ALA A 64 -5.34 -4.60 -14.58
CA ALA A 64 -5.03 -3.20 -14.33
C ALA A 64 -4.03 -3.05 -13.17
N ILE A 65 -2.89 -3.73 -13.27
CA ILE A 65 -1.88 -3.76 -12.19
C ILE A 65 -1.14 -2.43 -11.97
N GLY A 66 -1.37 -1.41 -12.80
CA GLY A 66 -0.63 -0.15 -12.73
C GLY A 66 0.83 -0.30 -13.17
N ASN A 67 1.63 0.75 -12.96
CA ASN A 67 3.04 0.76 -13.32
C ASN A 67 3.89 0.30 -12.13
N TYR A 68 4.22 -0.99 -12.11
CA TYR A 68 5.04 -1.63 -11.07
C TYR A 68 6.38 -0.92 -10.89
N GLU A 69 7.14 -0.71 -11.97
CA GLU A 69 8.47 -0.10 -11.93
C GLU A 69 8.44 1.34 -11.42
N GLN A 70 7.46 2.14 -11.88
CA GLN A 70 7.28 3.51 -11.40
C GLN A 70 6.95 3.53 -9.90
N CYS A 71 6.10 2.62 -9.43
CA CYS A 71 5.84 2.52 -7.99
C CYS A 71 7.11 2.14 -7.21
N ARG A 72 7.87 1.14 -7.66
CA ARG A 72 9.08 0.69 -6.97
C ARG A 72 10.18 1.76 -6.94
N ARG A 73 10.26 2.60 -7.97
CA ARG A 73 11.23 3.71 -8.06
C ARG A 73 10.73 4.99 -7.41
N PHE A 74 9.45 5.06 -7.03
CA PHE A 74 8.88 6.21 -6.37
C PHE A 74 9.61 6.47 -5.05
N SER A 75 10.15 7.67 -4.92
CA SER A 75 10.78 8.14 -3.69
C SER A 75 10.42 9.61 -3.44
N TRP A 76 10.03 9.92 -2.22
CA TRP A 76 9.75 11.29 -1.80
C TRP A 76 10.06 11.44 -0.31
N LYS A 77 11.01 12.32 0.04
CA LYS A 77 11.59 12.39 1.39
C LYS A 77 12.12 11.00 1.80
N ASP A 78 11.66 10.48 2.93
CA ASP A 78 11.92 9.17 3.51
C ASP A 78 10.91 8.09 3.05
N VAL A 79 9.97 8.43 2.17
CA VAL A 79 8.94 7.52 1.63
C VAL A 79 9.49 6.81 0.40
N ARG A 80 9.38 5.48 0.39
CA ARG A 80 9.63 4.61 -0.77
C ARG A 80 8.34 3.88 -1.15
N GLY A 81 8.11 3.72 -2.45
CA GLY A 81 6.92 3.00 -2.93
C GLY A 81 7.05 1.49 -2.78
N GLN A 82 5.93 0.85 -2.45
CA GLN A 82 5.72 -0.59 -2.41
C GLN A 82 4.48 -0.90 -3.24
N HIS A 83 4.64 -1.82 -4.21
CA HIS A 83 3.55 -2.22 -5.08
C HIS A 83 2.79 -3.38 -4.46
N CYS A 84 1.47 -3.24 -4.36
CA CYS A 84 0.56 -4.24 -3.84
C CYS A 84 -0.50 -4.59 -4.89
N THR A 85 -0.78 -5.88 -5.09
CA THR A 85 -1.83 -6.35 -6.01
C THR A 85 -3.06 -6.90 -5.28
N PHE A 86 -4.24 -6.57 -5.82
CA PHE A 86 -5.53 -6.96 -5.28
C PHE A 86 -6.41 -7.53 -6.39
N MET A 87 -7.29 -8.44 -6.01
CA MET A 87 -8.39 -8.91 -6.83
C MET A 87 -9.68 -8.26 -6.36
N ALA A 88 -10.44 -7.69 -7.28
CA ALA A 88 -11.70 -7.03 -7.01
C ALA A 88 -12.76 -7.43 -8.04
N ALA A 89 -14.02 -7.26 -7.70
CA ALA A 89 -15.13 -7.56 -8.57
C ALA A 89 -16.28 -6.57 -8.41
N PHE A 90 -17.01 -6.37 -9.51
CA PHE A 90 -18.28 -5.66 -9.50
C PHE A 90 -19.40 -6.63 -9.08
N PRO A 91 -20.19 -6.30 -8.03
CA PRO A 91 -21.17 -7.22 -7.43
C PRO A 91 -22.21 -7.79 -8.41
N ASN A 92 -22.54 -7.05 -9.47
CA ASN A 92 -23.68 -7.36 -10.33
C ASN A 92 -23.29 -8.09 -11.64
N GLU A 93 -22.00 -8.20 -11.96
CA GLU A 93 -21.57 -8.57 -13.33
C GLU A 93 -20.44 -9.62 -13.38
N PHE A 94 -20.03 -10.18 -12.24
CA PHE A 94 -18.95 -11.18 -12.11
C PHE A 94 -17.63 -10.84 -12.81
N SER A 95 -17.45 -9.58 -13.21
CA SER A 95 -16.23 -9.10 -13.86
C SER A 95 -15.17 -8.90 -12.79
N VAL A 96 -14.34 -9.92 -12.62
CA VAL A 96 -13.15 -9.88 -11.77
C VAL A 96 -12.08 -9.08 -12.47
N PHE A 97 -11.44 -8.17 -11.75
CA PHE A 97 -10.25 -7.47 -12.20
C PHE A 97 -9.17 -7.46 -11.14
N TYR A 98 -7.94 -7.41 -11.62
CA TYR A 98 -6.72 -7.29 -10.85
C TYR A 98 -6.28 -5.83 -10.89
N SER A 99 -6.09 -5.24 -9.72
CA SER A 99 -5.63 -3.87 -9.57
C SER A 99 -4.33 -3.82 -8.78
N GLY A 100 -3.47 -2.86 -9.10
CA GLY A 100 -2.27 -2.57 -8.33
C GLY A 100 -2.34 -1.23 -7.64
N LEU A 101 -1.75 -1.13 -6.46
CA LEU A 101 -1.59 0.11 -5.70
C LEU A 101 -0.15 0.35 -5.36
N CYS A 102 0.24 1.61 -5.39
CA CYS A 102 1.47 2.05 -4.79
C CYS A 102 1.22 2.62 -3.40
N VAL A 103 1.81 2.00 -2.39
CA VAL A 103 1.69 2.42 -0.99
C VAL A 103 3.08 2.68 -0.41
N PRO A 104 3.21 3.49 0.64
CA PRO A 104 4.47 3.62 1.35
C PRO A 104 5.01 2.29 1.91
N GLN A 105 6.35 2.17 1.98
CA GLN A 105 7.06 0.96 2.41
C GLN A 105 6.77 0.50 3.84
N PHE A 106 6.27 1.40 4.69
CA PHE A 106 5.90 1.09 6.07
C PHE A 106 4.45 0.59 6.20
N CYS A 107 3.67 0.60 5.12
CA CYS A 107 2.32 0.07 5.15
C CYS A 107 2.31 -1.46 5.26
N THR A 108 1.59 -1.96 6.26
CA THR A 108 1.33 -3.40 6.42
C THR A 108 0.21 -3.83 5.48
N GLN A 109 0.18 -5.12 5.15
CA GLN A 109 -0.87 -5.65 4.28
C GLN A 109 -2.26 -5.47 4.89
N GLN A 110 -2.40 -5.59 6.22
CA GLN A 110 -3.67 -5.39 6.92
C GLN A 110 -4.21 -3.97 6.74
N VAL A 111 -3.37 -2.95 6.96
CA VAL A 111 -3.77 -1.54 6.83
C VAL A 111 -4.18 -1.22 5.39
N VAL A 112 -3.43 -1.73 4.40
CA VAL A 112 -3.73 -1.50 2.99
C VAL A 112 -5.05 -2.18 2.59
N GLN A 113 -5.27 -3.41 3.03
CA GLN A 113 -6.54 -4.12 2.79
C GLN A 113 -7.73 -3.33 3.36
N GLU A 114 -7.65 -2.88 4.60
CA GLU A 114 -8.74 -2.19 5.28
C GLU A 114 -9.08 -0.86 4.58
N LEU A 115 -8.06 -0.03 4.36
CA LEU A 115 -8.22 1.27 3.73
C LEU A 115 -8.77 1.14 2.30
N TYR A 116 -8.20 0.21 1.53
CA TYR A 116 -8.57 0.05 0.14
C TYR A 116 -9.93 -0.60 -0.05
N THR A 117 -10.29 -1.57 0.80
CA THR A 117 -11.62 -2.19 0.78
C THR A 117 -12.70 -1.14 1.03
N LYS A 118 -12.49 -0.26 2.01
CA LYS A 118 -13.42 0.85 2.28
C LYS A 118 -13.54 1.79 1.09
N TYR A 119 -12.43 2.17 0.47
CA TYR A 119 -12.42 3.01 -0.73
C TYR A 119 -13.14 2.34 -1.91
N MET A 120 -12.82 1.09 -2.22
CA MET A 120 -13.43 0.36 -3.34
C MET A 120 -14.92 0.11 -3.13
N PHE A 121 -15.32 -0.19 -1.89
CA PHE A 121 -16.73 -0.35 -1.56
C PHE A 121 -17.52 0.94 -1.81
N SER A 122 -16.95 2.10 -1.50
CA SER A 122 -17.56 3.40 -1.82
C SER A 122 -17.71 3.66 -3.32
N ARG A 123 -17.02 2.89 -4.17
CA ARG A 123 -17.10 2.92 -5.64
C ARG A 123 -17.96 1.79 -6.22
N GLY A 124 -18.65 1.02 -5.38
CA GLY A 124 -19.46 -0.12 -5.82
C GLY A 124 -18.65 -1.36 -6.20
N VAL A 125 -17.39 -1.44 -5.78
CA VAL A 125 -16.48 -2.55 -6.04
C VAL A 125 -16.24 -3.33 -4.75
N ARG A 126 -16.26 -4.66 -4.81
CA ARG A 126 -15.85 -5.53 -3.69
C ARG A 126 -14.45 -6.05 -3.91
N VAL A 127 -13.58 -5.90 -2.91
CA VAL A 127 -12.27 -6.56 -2.89
C VAL A 127 -12.51 -8.02 -2.51
N LEU A 128 -12.07 -8.96 -3.35
CA LEU A 128 -12.28 -10.40 -3.17
C LEU A 128 -11.13 -11.04 -2.39
N ALA A 129 -9.91 -10.61 -2.68
CA ALA A 129 -8.72 -11.00 -1.95
C ALA A 129 -7.63 -9.95 -2.21
N SER A 130 -6.84 -9.61 -1.18
CA SER A 130 -5.47 -9.19 -1.48
C SER A 130 -4.65 -10.45 -1.62
N SER A 131 -3.96 -10.64 -2.73
CA SER A 131 -2.83 -11.57 -2.70
C SER A 131 -1.80 -11.04 -1.69
N ASP A 132 -1.06 -11.91 -0.98
CA ASP A 132 0.09 -11.57 -0.11
C ASP A 132 1.27 -10.86 -0.82
N ARG A 133 1.02 -10.27 -1.99
CA ARG A 133 1.98 -9.74 -2.94
C ARG A 133 2.08 -8.23 -2.84
N CYS A 134 2.15 -7.73 -1.61
CA CYS A 134 2.77 -6.43 -1.41
C CYS A 134 4.28 -6.64 -1.54
N TYR A 135 4.80 -6.55 -2.77
CA TYR A 135 6.18 -6.90 -3.11
C TYR A 135 7.16 -6.03 -2.31
N LYS A 136 7.74 -6.62 -1.27
CA LYS A 136 8.92 -6.12 -0.57
C LYS A 136 10.14 -6.66 -1.31
N ASP A 137 11.17 -5.82 -1.49
CA ASP A 137 12.35 -6.14 -2.30
C ASP A 137 12.83 -7.59 -2.12
N ARG A 138 12.72 -8.39 -3.19
CA ARG A 138 13.78 -9.33 -3.53
C ARG A 138 14.52 -8.70 -4.69
N GLU A 139 15.65 -8.08 -4.39
CA GLU A 139 16.64 -7.74 -5.38
C GLU A 139 17.17 -9.07 -5.93
N LEU A 140 16.46 -9.61 -6.93
CA LEU A 140 16.95 -10.75 -7.69
C LEU A 140 18.00 -10.19 -8.63
N GLU A 141 19.26 -10.20 -8.20
CA GLU A 141 20.39 -10.01 -9.08
C GLU A 141 20.42 -11.18 -10.07
N PHE A 142 19.94 -10.94 -11.30
CA PHE A 142 20.10 -11.89 -12.37
C PHE A 142 21.56 -11.87 -12.83
N ASN A 143 22.39 -12.76 -12.27
CA ASN A 143 23.68 -13.09 -12.88
C ASN A 143 23.42 -13.90 -14.16
N GLY A 144 24.25 -13.74 -15.20
CA GLY A 144 24.10 -14.39 -16.50
C GLY A 144 23.98 -15.93 -16.44
N ALA A 145 24.38 -16.55 -15.33
CA ALA A 145 24.15 -17.97 -15.05
C ALA A 145 22.67 -18.37 -14.97
N VAL A 146 21.77 -17.45 -14.56
CA VAL A 146 20.33 -17.74 -14.42
C VAL A 146 19.64 -17.86 -15.79
N VAL A 147 20.10 -17.09 -16.77
CA VAL A 147 19.57 -17.14 -18.15
C VAL A 147 20.02 -18.39 -18.89
N ALA A 148 21.21 -18.91 -18.57
CA ALA A 148 21.79 -20.10 -19.21
C ALA A 148 21.21 -21.44 -18.71
N ALA A 149 20.35 -21.42 -17.68
CA ALA A 149 19.77 -22.62 -17.05
C ALA A 149 18.31 -22.90 -17.46
N MET A 150 17.74 -22.12 -18.39
CA MET A 150 16.41 -22.33 -18.97
C MET A 150 16.46 -22.95 -20.35
#